data_AF-A0A2N1FAX1-F1
#
_entry.id   AF-A0A2N1FAX1-F1
#
_cell.length_a   1.000
_cell.length_b   1.000
_cell.length_c   1.000
_cell.angle_alpha   90.00
_cell.angle_beta   90.00
_cell.angle_gamma   90.00
#
_symmetry.space_group_name_H-M   'P 1'
#
loop_
_entity.id
_entity.type
_entity.pdbx_description
1 polymer ?
#
loop_
_entity_poly.entity_id
_entity_poly.type
_entity_poly.pdbx_seq_one_letter_code
_entity_poly.pdbx_strand_id
1 'polypeptide(L)'
;MKKTLFYPIILIIILWNCSDKKDLKQTEFVIGNNEKVEFLNEILSDTINLKLLSSQKIMISDFNFLPKLPHSILNDNEFKRVSYIKYLSHHLKEKDTVFIKKQIKQNKTFDLKILSKYNYQILNTSKLFKNGVSVDSLSTIALNKQIYTKELYNEPYILIDKPIFNKEMNRVCLSLNRPNSGEYFVFIKKNRKWQKEVIAQWSE
;
A
#
# COMPACT_ATOMS: atom_id res chain seq x y z
N MET A 1 -17.68 -17.14 -76.83
CA MET A 1 -16.29 -16.62 -76.77
C MET A 1 -16.12 -15.79 -75.50
N LYS A 2 -15.07 -16.10 -74.72
CA LYS A 2 -14.41 -15.33 -73.62
C LYS A 2 -15.33 -14.85 -72.46
N LYS A 3 -15.38 -15.51 -71.28
CA LYS A 3 -14.42 -15.45 -70.14
C LYS A 3 -13.89 -14.02 -69.94
N THR A 4 -14.10 -13.35 -68.80
CA THR A 4 -13.59 -13.68 -67.45
C THR A 4 -14.33 -12.84 -66.40
N LEU A 5 -15.01 -13.45 -65.43
CA LEU A 5 -14.54 -13.57 -64.04
C LEU A 5 -13.58 -12.43 -63.60
N PHE A 6 -14.13 -11.39 -63.01
CA PHE A 6 -13.38 -10.43 -62.20
C PHE A 6 -14.23 -10.15 -60.96
N TYR A 7 -13.76 -10.66 -59.83
CA TYR A 7 -14.11 -10.42 -58.42
C TYR A 7 -14.04 -11.76 -57.68
N PRO A 8 -12.84 -12.12 -57.22
CA PRO A 8 -12.64 -12.04 -55.77
C PRO A 8 -11.22 -11.61 -55.41
N ILE A 9 -10.88 -10.33 -55.57
CA ILE A 9 -9.64 -9.77 -55.00
C ILE A 9 -9.94 -9.05 -53.67
N ILE A 10 -11.17 -8.57 -53.47
CA ILE A 10 -11.53 -7.88 -52.22
C ILE A 10 -11.73 -8.85 -51.04
N LEU A 11 -12.04 -10.13 -51.27
CA LEU A 11 -12.23 -11.10 -50.18
C LEU A 11 -10.90 -11.58 -49.55
N ILE A 12 -9.77 -11.45 -50.25
CA ILE A 12 -8.45 -11.88 -49.74
C ILE A 12 -7.84 -10.82 -48.82
N ILE A 13 -8.16 -9.53 -49.01
CA ILE A 13 -7.64 -8.44 -48.17
C ILE A 13 -8.25 -8.48 -46.75
N ILE A 14 -9.45 -9.04 -46.59
CA ILE A 14 -10.10 -9.16 -45.27
C ILE A 14 -9.50 -10.33 -44.45
N LEU A 15 -8.88 -11.32 -45.10
CA LEU A 15 -8.29 -12.48 -44.42
C LEU A 15 -6.81 -12.29 -44.05
N TRP A 16 -6.12 -11.27 -44.58
CA TRP A 16 -4.73 -10.95 -44.23
C TRP A 16 -4.54 -9.97 -43.08
N ASN A 17 -5.61 -9.39 -42.54
CA ASN A 17 -5.53 -8.69 -41.25
C ASN A 17 -5.68 -9.63 -40.04
N CYS A 18 -5.59 -10.95 -40.27
CA CYS A 18 -5.68 -11.99 -39.26
C CYS A 18 -4.39 -12.82 -39.17
N SER A 19 -3.23 -12.16 -39.11
CA SER A 19 -1.99 -12.81 -38.71
C SER A 19 -1.03 -11.82 -38.07
N ASP A 20 -1.46 -11.27 -36.95
CA ASP A 20 -0.54 -10.89 -35.88
C ASP A 20 -1.31 -10.98 -34.56
N LYS A 21 -1.75 -12.20 -34.22
CA LYS A 21 -1.76 -12.60 -32.81
C LYS A 21 -0.29 -12.70 -32.39
N LYS A 22 0.39 -11.55 -32.33
CA LYS A 22 1.42 -11.38 -31.32
C LYS A 22 0.71 -11.72 -30.04
N ASP A 23 1.20 -12.74 -29.35
CA ASP A 23 1.01 -12.89 -27.94
C ASP A 23 1.23 -11.51 -27.31
N LEU A 24 0.14 -10.75 -27.15
CA LEU A 24 -0.01 -9.78 -26.11
C LEU A 24 0.08 -10.64 -24.85
N LYS A 25 1.31 -11.02 -24.49
CA LYS A 25 1.71 -11.25 -23.12
C LYS A 25 1.17 -10.03 -22.42
N GLN A 26 -0.01 -10.20 -21.84
CA GLN A 26 -0.68 -9.23 -21.01
C GLN A 26 0.42 -8.76 -20.07
N THR A 27 0.98 -7.58 -20.31
CA THR A 27 2.10 -7.07 -19.52
C THR A 27 1.56 -7.06 -18.11
N GLU A 28 2.06 -7.99 -17.30
CA GLU A 28 1.46 -8.32 -16.02
C GLU A 28 1.46 -7.03 -15.21
N PHE A 29 0.28 -6.47 -14.95
CA PHE A 29 0.17 -5.19 -14.27
C PHE A 29 0.74 -5.35 -12.87
N VAL A 30 1.87 -4.68 -12.61
CA VAL A 30 2.62 -4.77 -11.36
C VAL A 30 2.74 -3.38 -10.78
N ILE A 31 2.27 -3.24 -9.54
CA ILE A 31 2.44 -2.01 -8.77
C ILE A 31 3.83 -2.01 -8.18
N GLY A 32 4.67 -1.11 -8.69
CA GLY A 32 6.05 -0.97 -8.30
C GLY A 32 6.22 -0.27 -6.95
N ASN A 33 7.49 -0.04 -6.59
CA ASN A 33 7.81 0.68 -5.36
C ASN A 33 7.55 2.19 -5.50
N ASN A 34 7.69 2.77 -6.70
CA ASN A 34 7.50 4.20 -6.91
C ASN A 34 6.04 4.59 -6.61
N GLU A 35 5.08 3.83 -7.11
CA GLU A 35 3.65 4.05 -6.88
C GLU A 35 3.30 3.98 -5.38
N LYS A 36 3.94 3.06 -4.65
CA LYS A 36 3.77 2.93 -3.19
C LYS A 36 4.32 4.13 -2.44
N VAL A 37 5.48 4.64 -2.87
CA VAL A 37 6.14 5.79 -2.26
C VAL A 37 5.37 7.07 -2.52
N GLU A 38 4.92 7.28 -3.76
CA GLU A 38 4.09 8.42 -4.13
C GLU A 38 2.80 8.43 -3.31
N PHE A 39 2.11 7.28 -3.20
CA PHE A 39 0.94 7.13 -2.37
C PHE A 39 1.21 7.46 -0.90
N LEU A 40 2.27 6.87 -0.30
CA LEU A 40 2.61 7.13 1.09
C LEU A 40 2.92 8.60 1.34
N ASN A 41 3.69 9.24 0.45
CA ASN A 41 3.96 10.67 0.55
C ASN A 41 2.67 11.51 0.44
N GLU A 42 1.79 11.18 -0.51
CA GLU A 42 0.51 11.87 -0.70
C GLU A 42 -0.35 11.83 0.57
N ILE A 43 -0.52 10.66 1.20
CA ILE A 43 -1.40 10.54 2.37
C ILE A 43 -0.77 11.09 3.66
N LEU A 44 0.54 10.97 3.82
CA LEU A 44 1.25 11.39 5.04
C LEU A 44 1.48 12.91 5.07
N SER A 45 1.53 13.56 3.90
CA SER A 45 1.62 15.01 3.79
C SER A 45 0.29 15.73 3.97
N ASP A 46 -0.84 15.03 3.82
CA ASP A 46 -2.18 15.58 4.06
C ASP A 46 -2.55 15.59 5.56
N THR A 47 -1.94 16.53 6.28
CA THR A 47 -2.18 16.76 7.72
C THR A 47 -3.55 17.40 8.00
N ILE A 48 -4.27 17.87 6.98
CA ILE A 48 -5.52 18.62 7.14
C ILE A 48 -6.74 17.73 6.94
N ASN A 49 -6.81 16.99 5.83
CA ASN A 49 -8.01 16.20 5.50
C ASN A 49 -7.89 14.79 6.06
N LEU A 50 -6.76 14.12 5.82
CA LEU A 50 -6.56 12.75 6.27
C LEU A 50 -6.14 12.67 7.74
N LYS A 51 -5.45 13.70 8.25
CA LYS A 51 -5.04 13.82 9.67
C LYS A 51 -4.40 12.53 10.19
N LEU A 52 -3.58 11.88 9.36
CA LEU A 52 -2.85 10.68 9.78
C LEU A 52 -1.74 11.05 10.76
N LEU A 53 -1.09 12.18 10.49
CA LEU A 53 -0.03 12.77 11.29
C LEU A 53 -0.39 14.19 11.66
N SER A 54 0.00 14.60 12.86
CA SER A 54 -0.06 16.01 13.26
C SER A 54 1.02 16.84 12.57
N SER A 55 2.14 16.22 12.16
CA SER A 55 3.28 16.87 11.51
C SER A 55 4.13 15.87 10.74
N GLN A 56 4.79 16.31 9.67
CA GLN A 56 5.81 15.53 8.95
C GLN A 56 7.09 15.29 9.75
N LYS A 57 7.27 15.97 10.90
CA LYS A 57 8.42 15.76 11.79
C LYS A 57 8.33 14.48 12.63
N ILE A 58 7.17 13.83 12.66
CA ILE A 58 7.03 12.51 13.28
C ILE A 58 7.92 11.52 12.53
N MET A 59 8.75 10.77 13.26
CA MET A 59 9.66 9.83 12.63
C MET A 59 8.90 8.60 12.10
N ILE A 60 9.33 8.06 10.96
CA ILE A 60 8.79 6.82 10.41
C ILE A 60 9.77 5.69 10.72
N SER A 61 9.31 4.66 11.41
CA SER A 61 10.06 3.42 11.61
C SER A 61 10.29 2.71 10.27
N ASP A 62 11.53 2.27 10.00
CA ASP A 62 11.86 1.47 8.81
C ASP A 62 11.27 0.04 8.85
N PHE A 63 10.71 -0.35 9.99
CA PHE A 63 10.16 -1.67 10.25
C PHE A 63 8.92 -1.60 11.15
N ASN A 64 7.84 -2.28 10.77
CA ASN A 64 6.68 -2.48 11.64
C ASN A 64 6.84 -3.80 12.41
N PHE A 65 7.09 -3.70 13.71
CA PHE A 65 7.35 -4.83 14.61
C PHE A 65 6.14 -5.24 15.45
N LEU A 66 5.05 -4.48 15.36
CA LEU A 66 3.87 -4.71 16.19
C LEU A 66 3.09 -5.94 15.70
N PRO A 67 2.46 -6.69 16.62
CA PRO A 67 1.65 -7.83 16.25
C PRO A 67 0.50 -7.41 15.32
N LYS A 68 0.17 -8.27 14.36
CA LYS A 68 -0.97 -8.03 13.48
C LYS A 68 -2.25 -8.45 14.18
N LEU A 69 -3.28 -7.61 14.10
CA LEU A 69 -4.60 -7.95 14.60
C LEU A 69 -5.18 -9.15 13.84
N PRO A 70 -6.01 -9.98 14.49
CA PRO A 70 -6.80 -10.98 13.79
C PRO A 70 -7.60 -10.34 12.66
N HIS A 71 -7.56 -10.96 11.49
CA HIS A 71 -8.31 -10.46 10.34
C HIS A 71 -9.77 -10.92 10.40
N SER A 72 -10.69 -9.97 10.47
CA SER A 72 -12.13 -10.22 10.46
C SER A 72 -12.82 -9.35 9.41
N ILE A 73 -13.93 -9.84 8.87
CA ILE A 73 -14.81 -9.09 7.98
C ILE A 73 -16.23 -9.13 8.52
N LEU A 74 -16.98 -8.05 8.37
CA LEU A 74 -18.40 -8.02 8.68
C LEU A 74 -19.16 -8.80 7.60
N ASN A 75 -19.89 -9.82 8.00
CA ASN A 75 -20.74 -10.60 7.11
C ASN A 75 -22.03 -10.97 7.86
N ASP A 76 -23.18 -10.60 7.31
CA ASP A 76 -24.50 -10.84 7.92
C ASP A 76 -24.60 -10.31 9.37
N ASN A 77 -24.11 -9.09 9.61
CA ASN A 77 -24.02 -8.44 10.93
C ASN A 77 -23.11 -9.12 11.96
N GLU A 78 -22.29 -10.10 11.55
CA GLU A 78 -21.31 -10.75 12.42
C GLU A 78 -19.89 -10.59 11.90
N PHE A 79 -18.94 -10.37 12.82
CA PHE A 79 -17.51 -10.37 12.47
C PHE A 79 -17.01 -11.81 12.34
N LYS A 80 -16.68 -12.22 11.12
CA LYS A 80 -16.13 -13.55 10.84
C LYS A 80 -14.62 -13.45 10.66
N ARG A 81 -13.85 -14.23 11.43
CA ARG A 81 -12.40 -14.37 11.25
C ARG A 81 -12.09 -15.02 9.91
N VAL A 82 -11.15 -14.44 9.17
CA VAL A 82 -10.78 -14.89 7.82
C VAL A 82 -9.27 -14.90 7.63
N SER A 83 -8.79 -15.47 6.52
CA SER A 83 -7.39 -15.38 6.14
C SER A 83 -7.02 -13.95 5.72
N TYR A 84 -5.74 -13.58 5.83
CA TYR A 84 -5.25 -12.26 5.42
C TYR A 84 -5.56 -11.94 3.95
N ILE A 85 -5.45 -12.93 3.06
CA ILE A 85 -5.79 -12.76 1.64
C ILE A 85 -7.27 -12.46 1.45
N LYS A 86 -8.15 -13.18 2.17
CA LYS A 86 -9.60 -12.95 2.09
C LYS A 86 -9.98 -11.59 2.68
N TYR A 87 -9.33 -11.19 3.77
CA TYR A 87 -9.46 -9.85 4.35
C TYR A 87 -9.10 -8.75 3.36
N LEU A 88 -7.91 -8.82 2.76
CA LEU A 88 -7.47 -7.86 1.74
C LEU A 88 -8.41 -7.85 0.53
N SER A 89 -8.76 -9.02 0.01
CA SER A 89 -9.67 -9.15 -1.14
C SER A 89 -11.02 -8.47 -0.89
N HIS A 90 -11.59 -8.66 0.31
CA HIS A 90 -12.84 -8.03 0.72
C HIS A 90 -12.73 -6.50 0.75
N HIS A 91 -11.75 -5.96 1.48
CA HIS A 91 -11.61 -4.51 1.69
C HIS A 91 -11.15 -3.75 0.42
N LEU A 92 -10.28 -4.36 -0.37
CA LEU A 92 -9.82 -3.83 -1.66
C LEU A 92 -10.85 -3.98 -2.77
N LYS A 93 -11.91 -4.76 -2.56
CA LYS A 93 -12.84 -5.20 -3.61
C LYS A 93 -12.10 -5.83 -4.80
N GLU A 94 -11.05 -6.58 -4.52
CA GLU A 94 -10.17 -7.20 -5.51
C GLU A 94 -10.32 -8.72 -5.45
N LYS A 95 -10.88 -9.32 -6.50
CA LYS A 95 -11.12 -10.77 -6.57
C LYS A 95 -9.87 -11.54 -6.99
N ASP A 96 -8.94 -10.90 -7.69
CA ASP A 96 -7.68 -11.52 -8.08
C ASP A 96 -6.73 -11.66 -6.88
N THR A 97 -6.87 -12.78 -6.18
CA THR A 97 -6.01 -13.09 -5.04
C THR A 97 -4.56 -13.40 -5.44
N VAL A 98 -4.29 -13.76 -6.70
CA VAL A 98 -2.92 -13.97 -7.19
C VAL A 98 -2.19 -12.64 -7.27
N PHE A 99 -2.84 -11.61 -7.80
CA PHE A 99 -2.35 -10.24 -7.82
C PHE A 99 -2.04 -9.72 -6.40
N ILE A 100 -2.95 -9.93 -5.44
CA ILE A 100 -2.72 -9.55 -4.03
C ILE A 100 -1.50 -10.30 -3.44
N LYS A 101 -1.42 -11.62 -3.63
CA LYS A 101 -0.28 -12.44 -3.15
C LYS A 101 1.05 -11.98 -3.75
N LYS A 102 1.05 -11.58 -5.02
CA LYS A 102 2.24 -11.04 -5.69
C LYS A 102 2.72 -9.75 -5.04
N GLN A 103 1.82 -8.82 -4.75
CA GLN A 103 2.16 -7.59 -4.03
C GLN A 103 2.72 -7.87 -2.63
N ILE A 104 2.14 -8.81 -1.87
CA ILE A 104 2.66 -9.21 -0.55
C ILE A 104 4.09 -9.75 -0.66
N LYS A 105 4.37 -10.58 -1.68
CA LYS A 105 5.71 -11.11 -1.93
C LYS A 105 6.69 -9.99 -2.28
N GLN A 106 6.30 -9.06 -3.16
CA GLN A 106 7.11 -7.91 -3.55
C GLN A 106 7.35 -6.92 -2.40
N ASN A 107 6.38 -6.80 -1.48
CA ASN A 107 6.52 -5.95 -0.31
C ASN A 107 7.71 -6.37 0.56
N LYS A 108 8.19 -7.63 0.52
CA LYS A 108 9.41 -8.02 1.24
C LYS A 108 10.62 -7.15 0.91
N THR A 109 10.74 -6.66 -0.32
CA THR A 109 11.86 -5.83 -0.79
C THR A 109 11.57 -4.33 -0.80
N PHE A 110 10.38 -3.90 -0.38
CA PHE A 110 10.07 -2.48 -0.25
C PHE A 110 10.66 -1.93 1.06
N ASP A 111 11.58 -0.97 0.94
CA ASP A 111 12.25 -0.31 2.06
C ASP A 111 11.67 1.08 2.29
N LEU A 112 11.09 1.30 3.47
CA LEU A 112 10.49 2.59 3.86
C LEU A 112 11.52 3.72 3.99
N LYS A 113 12.82 3.41 4.08
CA LYS A 113 13.88 4.44 4.08
C LYS A 113 13.83 5.35 2.87
N ILE A 114 13.27 4.90 1.75
CA ILE A 114 13.09 5.72 0.54
C ILE A 114 12.25 6.98 0.79
N LEU A 115 11.40 7.00 1.83
CA LEU A 115 10.62 8.18 2.22
C LEU A 115 11.50 9.34 2.69
N SER A 116 12.77 9.12 3.05
CA SER A 116 13.70 10.21 3.37
C SER A 116 13.87 11.21 2.22
N LYS A 117 13.61 10.79 0.97
CA LYS A 117 13.60 11.68 -0.21
C LYS A 117 12.51 12.76 -0.16
N TYR A 118 11.49 12.56 0.66
CA TYR A 118 10.38 13.48 0.88
C TYR A 118 10.45 14.17 2.26
N ASN A 119 11.66 14.33 2.80
CA ASN A 119 11.94 15.00 4.08
C ASN A 119 11.37 14.31 5.33
N TYR A 120 10.87 13.08 5.23
CA TYR A 120 10.51 12.29 6.41
C TYR A 120 11.76 11.85 7.17
N GLN A 121 11.73 11.97 8.49
CA GLN A 121 12.79 11.43 9.35
C GLN A 121 12.59 9.93 9.52
N ILE A 122 13.62 9.13 9.24
CA ILE A 122 13.53 7.66 9.36
C ILE A 122 14.20 7.18 10.65
N LEU A 123 13.45 6.45 11.46
CA LEU A 123 13.98 5.73 12.61
C LEU A 123 14.42 4.33 12.14
N ASN A 124 15.74 4.06 12.17
CA ASN A 124 16.33 2.77 11.81
C ASN A 124 16.07 1.69 12.90
N THR A 125 14.81 1.38 13.19
CA THR A 125 14.40 0.40 14.21
C THR A 125 14.94 -0.99 13.90
N SER A 126 14.99 -1.37 12.63
CA SER A 126 15.58 -2.65 12.20
C SER A 126 17.04 -2.83 12.67
N LYS A 127 17.84 -1.75 12.67
CA LYS A 127 19.22 -1.75 13.16
C LYS A 127 19.27 -1.71 14.69
N LEU A 128 18.38 -0.94 15.33
CA LEU A 128 18.31 -0.84 16.79
C LEU A 128 17.97 -2.20 17.42
N PHE A 129 17.00 -2.93 16.87
CA PHE A 129 16.68 -4.29 17.36
C PHE A 129 17.82 -5.27 17.19
N LYS A 130 18.55 -5.22 16.07
CA LYS A 130 19.76 -6.04 15.86
C LYS A 130 20.84 -5.77 16.92
N ASN A 131 20.86 -4.55 17.45
CA ASN A 131 21.77 -4.13 18.51
C ASN A 131 21.23 -4.38 19.92
N GLY A 132 20.10 -5.10 20.07
CA GLY A 132 19.54 -5.45 21.37
C GLY A 132 18.68 -4.36 22.04
N VAL A 133 18.30 -3.31 21.32
CA VAL A 133 17.40 -2.28 21.86
C VAL A 133 16.00 -2.85 22.06
N SER A 134 15.42 -2.68 23.26
CA SER A 134 14.04 -3.11 23.54
C SER A 134 13.00 -2.15 22.93
N VAL A 135 11.76 -2.64 22.76
CA VAL A 135 10.62 -1.83 22.29
C VAL A 135 10.41 -0.61 23.18
N ASP A 136 10.43 -0.79 24.51
CA ASP A 136 10.24 0.27 25.49
C ASP A 136 11.27 1.40 25.35
N SER A 137 12.51 1.06 24.95
CA SER A 137 13.58 2.04 24.78
C SER A 137 13.45 2.86 23.48
N LEU A 138 12.68 2.39 22.49
CA LEU A 138 12.56 3.08 21.20
C LEU A 138 11.92 4.46 21.33
N SER A 139 10.89 4.60 22.17
CA SER A 139 10.21 5.88 22.40
C SER A 139 11.17 6.91 22.99
N THR A 140 11.98 6.54 23.98
CA THR A 140 13.01 7.41 24.56
C THR A 140 14.07 7.80 23.53
N ILE A 141 14.53 6.85 22.70
CA ILE A 141 15.51 7.13 21.64
C ILE A 141 14.93 8.11 20.61
N ALA A 142 13.67 7.91 20.21
CA ALA A 142 13.00 8.78 19.24
C ALA A 142 12.76 10.19 19.82
N LEU A 143 12.29 10.30 21.06
CA LEU A 143 12.12 11.58 21.76
C LEU A 143 13.44 12.33 21.89
N ASN A 144 14.52 11.67 22.29
CA ASN A 144 15.83 12.32 22.41
C ASN A 144 16.31 12.90 21.07
N LYS A 145 15.99 12.25 19.94
CA LYS A 145 16.27 12.80 18.61
C LYS A 145 15.39 14.01 18.27
N GLN A 146 14.15 14.03 18.74
CA GLN A 146 13.22 15.15 18.55
C GLN A 146 13.48 16.34 19.47
N ILE A 147 14.03 16.16 20.67
CA ILE A 147 14.35 17.28 21.59
C ILE A 147 15.33 18.27 20.94
N TYR A 148 16.23 17.79 20.07
CA TYR A 148 17.08 18.66 19.24
C TYR A 148 16.31 19.47 18.19
N THR A 149 15.01 19.23 18.01
CA THR A 149 14.13 19.88 17.02
C THR A 149 13.13 20.89 17.62
N LYS A 150 13.27 21.25 18.91
CA LYS A 150 12.44 22.22 19.69
C LYS A 150 10.94 21.88 19.86
N GLU A 151 10.41 20.87 19.19
CA GLU A 151 9.00 20.49 19.27
C GLU A 151 8.86 19.10 19.90
N LEU A 152 8.16 19.04 21.03
CA LEU A 152 7.76 17.78 21.66
C LEU A 152 6.45 17.31 21.05
N TYR A 153 6.49 16.16 20.40
CA TYR A 153 5.31 15.48 19.88
C TYR A 153 4.88 14.38 20.84
N ASN A 154 3.56 14.24 21.06
CA ASN A 154 3.01 13.15 21.88
C ASN A 154 3.35 11.76 21.29
N GLU A 155 3.68 11.70 20.00
CA GLU A 155 3.99 10.48 19.27
C GLU A 155 5.34 10.66 18.54
N PRO A 156 6.45 10.16 19.10
CA PRO A 156 7.77 10.44 18.56
C PRO A 156 8.06 9.70 17.26
N TYR A 157 7.35 8.59 17.01
CA TYR A 157 7.44 7.85 15.77
C TYR A 157 6.16 7.06 15.49
N ILE A 158 6.00 6.65 14.24
CA ILE A 158 4.96 5.74 13.75
C ILE A 158 5.59 4.51 13.09
N LEU A 159 4.80 3.46 12.97
CA LEU A 159 5.10 2.26 12.21
C LEU A 159 4.05 2.11 11.12
N ILE A 160 4.48 1.86 9.89
CA ILE A 160 3.58 1.78 8.74
C ILE A 160 3.74 0.42 8.09
N ASP A 161 2.62 -0.27 7.82
CA ASP A 161 2.65 -1.47 6.99
C ASP A 161 2.88 -1.12 5.52
N LYS A 162 3.26 -2.11 4.72
CA LYS A 162 3.50 -1.88 3.29
C LYS A 162 2.15 -1.86 2.56
N PRO A 163 1.82 -0.79 1.80
CA PRO A 163 0.52 -0.66 1.17
C PRO A 163 0.25 -1.81 0.19
N ILE A 164 -1.00 -2.26 0.15
CA ILE A 164 -1.50 -3.22 -0.85
C ILE A 164 -2.66 -2.56 -1.58
N PHE A 165 -2.60 -2.56 -2.89
CA PHE A 165 -3.57 -1.90 -3.77
C PHE A 165 -4.50 -2.91 -4.45
N ASN A 166 -5.66 -2.45 -4.92
CA ASN A 166 -6.38 -3.16 -5.98
C ASN A 166 -5.79 -2.81 -7.37
N LYS A 167 -6.16 -3.57 -8.42
CA LYS A 167 -5.65 -3.33 -9.78
C LYS A 167 -6.00 -1.94 -10.31
N GLU A 168 -7.16 -1.39 -9.94
CA GLU A 168 -7.60 -0.06 -10.36
C GLU A 168 -6.83 1.08 -9.67
N MET A 169 -5.98 0.77 -8.68
CA MET A 169 -5.24 1.75 -7.88
C MET A 169 -6.10 2.84 -7.24
N ASN A 170 -7.38 2.53 -7.00
CA ASN A 170 -8.33 3.43 -6.34
C ASN A 170 -8.65 2.97 -4.90
N ARG A 171 -8.14 1.81 -4.47
CA ARG A 171 -8.25 1.31 -3.10
C ARG A 171 -6.90 0.82 -2.58
N VAL A 172 -6.57 1.16 -1.34
CA VAL A 172 -5.33 0.73 -0.67
C VAL A 172 -5.62 0.28 0.75
N CYS A 173 -5.15 -0.90 1.14
CA CYS A 173 -5.10 -1.32 2.53
C CYS A 173 -3.74 -0.96 3.12
N LEU A 174 -3.75 -0.29 4.27
CA LEU A 174 -2.57 0.16 4.98
C LEU A 174 -2.86 0.21 6.48
N SER A 175 -1.93 -0.23 7.32
CA SER A 175 -1.99 0.06 8.75
C SER A 175 -0.98 1.15 9.12
N LEU A 176 -1.37 2.03 10.03
CA LEU A 176 -0.51 2.98 10.70
C LEU A 176 -0.64 2.73 12.19
N ASN A 177 0.48 2.43 12.82
CA ASN A 177 0.57 2.11 14.22
C ASN A 177 1.46 3.11 14.93
N ARG A 178 1.16 3.29 16.20
CA ARG A 178 1.93 3.98 17.23
C ARG A 178 2.40 2.93 18.24
N PRO A 179 3.29 3.26 19.18
CA PRO A 179 3.76 2.29 20.17
C PRO A 179 2.63 1.57 20.90
N ASN A 180 1.57 2.31 21.28
CA ASN A 180 0.50 1.80 22.15
C ASN A 180 -0.88 1.79 21.46
N SER A 181 -0.94 2.03 20.15
CA SER A 181 -2.20 2.00 19.41
C SER A 181 -1.97 1.75 17.93
N GLY A 182 -3.00 1.36 17.20
CA GLY A 182 -2.87 1.24 15.76
C GLY A 182 -4.19 1.12 15.05
N GLU A 183 -4.18 1.58 13.81
CA GLU A 183 -5.34 1.70 12.96
C GLU A 183 -5.05 1.03 11.62
N TYR A 184 -6.01 0.25 11.15
CA TYR A 184 -6.02 -0.36 9.83
C TYR A 184 -7.01 0.42 8.98
N PHE A 185 -6.57 0.84 7.81
CA PHE A 185 -7.35 1.69 6.92
C PHE A 185 -7.58 1.03 5.57
N VAL A 186 -8.73 1.35 4.98
CA VAL A 186 -8.90 1.37 3.52
C VAL A 186 -8.86 2.81 3.07
N PHE A 187 -7.91 3.14 2.20
CA PHE A 187 -7.90 4.40 1.47
C PHE A 187 -8.68 4.22 0.17
N ILE A 188 -9.55 5.16 -0.16
CA ILE A 188 -10.39 5.15 -1.36
C ILE A 188 -10.18 6.45 -2.13
N LYS A 189 -9.79 6.36 -3.41
CA LYS A 189 -9.60 7.51 -4.27
C LYS A 189 -10.94 7.95 -4.88
N LYS A 190 -11.43 9.13 -4.51
CA LYS A 190 -12.61 9.77 -5.11
C LYS A 190 -12.25 11.18 -5.58
N ASN A 191 -12.61 11.54 -6.80
CA ASN A 191 -12.31 12.85 -7.39
C ASN A 191 -10.83 13.25 -7.24
N ARG A 192 -9.94 12.30 -7.52
CA ARG A 192 -8.47 12.41 -7.39
C ARG A 192 -7.94 12.65 -5.96
N LYS A 193 -8.79 12.66 -4.94
CA LYS A 193 -8.37 12.78 -3.53
C LYS A 193 -8.56 11.44 -2.80
N TRP A 194 -7.67 11.15 -1.87
CA TRP A 194 -7.82 10.00 -0.98
C TRP A 194 -8.77 10.34 0.17
N GLN A 195 -9.64 9.39 0.48
CA GLN A 195 -10.43 9.33 1.71
C GLN A 195 -9.98 8.09 2.49
N LYS A 196 -10.10 8.09 3.82
CA LYS A 196 -9.77 6.93 4.65
C LYS A 196 -11.01 6.40 5.38
N GLU A 197 -11.10 5.08 5.49
CA GLU A 197 -12.06 4.37 6.32
C GLU A 197 -11.30 3.49 7.30
N VAL A 198 -11.59 3.60 8.60
CA VAL A 198 -11.01 2.71 9.62
C VAL A 198 -11.74 1.37 9.56
N ILE A 199 -10.98 0.29 9.37
CA ILE A 199 -11.51 -1.09 9.27
C ILE A 199 -11.16 -1.96 10.45
N ALA A 200 -10.15 -1.57 11.24
CA ALA A 200 -9.85 -2.14 12.55
C ALA A 200 -8.99 -1.15 13.34
N GLN A 201 -9.07 -1.19 14.67
CA GLN A 201 -8.25 -0.38 15.55
C GLN A 201 -7.95 -1.11 16.86
N TRP A 202 -6.87 -0.74 17.52
CA TRP A 202 -6.50 -1.20 18.85
C TRP A 202 -5.79 -0.09 19.62
N SER A 203 -5.90 -0.17 20.95
CA SER A 203 -5.17 0.65 21.91
C SER A 203 -4.87 -0.22 23.11
N GLU A 204 -3.68 -0.04 23.68
CA GLU A 204 -3.32 -0.55 25.01
C GLU A 204 -3.63 0.50 26.09
#